data_AF-A0AAV4LB08-F1
#
_entry.id   AF-A0AAV4LB08-F1
#
_cell.length_a   1.000
_cell.length_b   1.000
_cell.length_c   1.000
_cell.angle_alpha   90.00
_cell.angle_beta   90.00
_cell.angle_gamma   90.00
#
_symmetry.space_group_name_H-M   'P 1'
#
loop_
_entity.id
_entity.type
_entity.pdbx_description
1 polymer ?
#
loop_
_entity_poly.entity_id
_entity_poly.type
_entity_poly.pdbx_seq_one_letter_code
_entity_poly.pdbx_strand_id
1 'polypeptide(L)'
;MKIEKLTEATQQESQVPRKKPKKRKFLKKLVVLLFIGVLGLGVYDGLAAINFFKKANQNTFTPVGNDVRVDPWQGTDRVNILVMGVDNRNHDEHPRSDSMILVSVDPQTKKADILSILRDSYVTIPGQGKDKINAAFAYGGPDLAVQTVRNFLQVPINYYMVTDFQGFEKIIDAIGGVTIDVEKDMVYTDDGVYDINLKKGVQHLDGKHALMYVRFRHDALSDYARTERQRKLLKAVAAEMKTPSMLIKLPSVLEAAEPYIQTNLGPKEIVKLAGLFTQVNTSNIQTVQVPASDSLQEGQSPDGESILIPDVAAARQLVHSLLGEEGAASVSAGDHAGATNQQNEDSGPNQQNANGSEQNGTGMAEAEGQTMVVTGVYVNVRSGPGIDQQIIGKVYQGDTVKVVGSTSNGWSKVILADGTQGYMASQFLQAQ
;
A
#
# COMPACT_ATOMS: atom_id res chain seq x y z
N MET A 1 101.15 22.16 -27.42
CA MET A 1 100.63 23.42 -28.01
C MET A 1 99.42 23.05 -28.87
N LYS A 2 98.32 23.80 -28.77
CA LYS A 2 96.97 23.55 -29.37
C LYS A 2 96.05 22.66 -28.51
N ILE A 3 95.35 23.25 -27.53
CA ILE A 3 94.01 23.89 -27.65
C ILE A 3 92.91 22.82 -27.57
N GLU A 4 92.65 22.34 -26.36
CA GLU A 4 91.34 21.88 -25.90
C GLU A 4 90.45 23.13 -25.71
N LYS A 5 89.84 23.59 -26.80
CA LYS A 5 88.71 24.51 -26.77
C LYS A 5 87.83 24.13 -27.94
N LEU A 6 86.74 23.42 -27.69
CA LEU A 6 85.51 23.44 -28.51
C LEU A 6 84.47 22.45 -27.94
N THR A 7 84.08 22.61 -26.68
CA THR A 7 82.81 22.04 -26.20
C THR A 7 82.28 22.75 -24.94
N GLU A 8 82.43 24.09 -24.89
CA GLU A 8 81.66 24.92 -23.95
C GLU A 8 80.57 25.65 -24.74
N ALA A 9 79.48 24.95 -25.03
CA ALA A 9 78.24 25.59 -25.38
C ALA A 9 77.06 24.73 -24.92
N THR A 10 76.23 25.37 -24.11
CA THR A 10 74.83 25.01 -23.81
C THR A 10 74.62 24.12 -22.58
N GLN A 11 74.52 24.77 -21.40
CA GLN A 11 73.49 24.47 -20.40
C GLN A 11 73.42 25.64 -19.40
N GLN A 12 72.73 26.72 -19.79
CA GLN A 12 72.12 27.62 -18.82
C GLN A 12 70.79 26.99 -18.37
N GLU A 13 70.83 26.27 -17.24
CA GLU A 13 69.61 25.83 -16.56
C GLU A 13 69.11 26.98 -15.67
N SER A 14 68.02 27.62 -16.10
CA SER A 14 67.33 28.64 -15.32
C SER A 14 66.67 28.03 -14.07
N GLN A 15 67.16 28.35 -12.87
CA GLN A 15 66.48 28.00 -11.62
C GLN A 15 65.37 29.01 -11.33
N VAL A 16 64.14 28.71 -11.77
CA VAL A 16 62.94 29.42 -11.31
C VAL A 16 62.55 28.90 -9.92
N PRO A 17 62.41 29.75 -8.87
CA PRO A 17 62.01 29.28 -7.55
C PRO A 17 60.56 28.77 -7.59
N ARG A 18 60.36 27.45 -7.41
CA ARG A 18 59.04 26.84 -7.26
C ARG A 18 58.34 27.41 -6.01
N LYS A 19 57.45 28.41 -6.20
CA LYS A 19 56.53 28.87 -5.15
C LYS A 19 55.65 27.69 -4.72
N LYS A 20 55.81 27.22 -3.47
CA LYS A 20 54.97 26.16 -2.88
C LYS A 20 53.49 26.55 -2.97
N PRO A 21 52.58 25.65 -3.40
CA PRO A 21 51.20 26.03 -3.70
C PRO A 21 50.41 26.33 -2.41
N LYS A 22 50.24 27.62 -2.11
CA LYS A 22 49.41 28.11 -0.98
C LYS A 22 47.95 27.60 -1.04
N LYS A 23 47.45 27.24 -2.24
CA LYS A 23 46.09 26.70 -2.47
C LYS A 23 45.80 25.39 -1.72
N ARG A 24 46.80 24.51 -1.49
CA ARG A 24 46.60 23.24 -0.75
C ARG A 24 46.32 23.46 0.74
N LYS A 25 46.88 24.51 1.35
CA LYS A 25 46.62 24.86 2.76
C LYS A 25 45.25 25.50 2.95
N PHE A 26 44.80 26.30 1.97
CA PHE A 26 43.46 26.88 1.96
C PHE A 26 42.38 25.78 1.82
N LEU A 27 42.56 24.84 0.88
CA LEU A 27 41.62 23.74 0.68
C LEU A 27 41.50 22.84 1.93
N LYS A 28 42.61 22.54 2.61
CA LYS A 28 42.57 21.80 3.89
C LYS A 28 41.79 22.54 4.98
N LYS A 29 41.95 23.87 5.09
CA LYS A 29 41.19 24.67 6.06
C LYS A 29 39.70 24.72 5.72
N LEU A 30 39.35 24.81 4.44
CA LEU A 30 37.97 24.78 3.96
C LEU A 30 37.30 23.43 4.29
N VAL A 31 37.99 22.31 4.03
CA VAL A 31 37.49 20.97 4.35
C VAL A 31 37.28 20.78 5.85
N VAL A 32 38.20 21.27 6.69
CA VAL A 32 38.04 21.22 8.15
C VAL A 32 36.87 22.10 8.62
N LEU A 33 36.67 23.28 8.05
CA LEU A 33 35.52 24.15 8.34
C LEU A 33 34.19 23.51 7.94
N LEU A 34 34.13 22.90 6.76
CA LEU A 34 32.97 22.12 6.30
C LEU A 34 32.69 20.94 7.24
N PHE A 35 33.74 20.24 7.67
CA PHE A 35 33.62 19.11 8.60
C PHE A 35 33.10 19.57 9.98
N ILE A 36 33.59 20.70 10.49
CA ILE A 36 33.09 21.31 11.73
C ILE A 36 31.64 21.79 11.57
N GLY A 37 31.26 22.34 10.41
CA GLY A 37 29.88 22.74 10.11
C GLY A 37 28.92 21.54 10.10
N VAL A 38 29.32 20.44 9.45
CA VAL A 38 28.56 19.18 9.44
C VAL A 38 28.49 18.57 10.85
N LEU A 39 29.57 18.61 11.63
CA LEU A 39 29.57 18.19 13.03
C LEU A 39 28.66 19.09 13.88
N GLY A 40 28.66 20.40 13.66
CA GLY A 40 27.81 21.36 14.38
C GLY A 40 26.33 21.11 14.12
N LEU A 41 25.96 20.85 12.85
CA LEU A 41 24.60 20.43 12.49
C LEU A 41 24.22 19.10 13.16
N GLY A 42 25.10 18.09 13.09
CA GLY A 42 24.87 16.80 13.74
C GLY A 42 24.75 16.89 15.27
N VAL A 43 25.49 17.80 15.93
CA VAL A 43 25.39 18.05 17.36
C VAL A 43 24.09 18.80 17.70
N TYR A 44 23.68 19.78 16.91
CA TYR A 44 22.41 20.50 17.09
C TYR A 44 21.22 19.54 16.95
N ASP A 45 21.18 18.76 15.87
CA ASP A 45 20.12 17.77 15.62
C ASP A 45 20.16 16.65 16.66
N GLY A 46 21.35 16.23 17.10
CA GLY A 46 21.52 15.25 18.18
C GLY A 46 21.01 15.76 19.54
N LEU A 47 21.23 17.04 19.86
CA LEU A 47 20.67 17.67 21.06
C LEU A 47 19.15 17.83 20.96
N ALA A 48 18.62 18.18 19.79
CA ALA A 48 17.19 18.21 19.51
C ALA A 48 16.57 16.81 19.69
N ALA A 49 17.21 15.77 19.18
CA ALA A 49 16.81 14.38 19.39
C ALA A 49 16.80 14.01 20.88
N ILE A 50 17.86 14.32 21.63
CA ILE A 50 17.94 14.03 23.07
C ILE A 50 16.84 14.77 23.85
N ASN A 51 16.59 16.04 23.52
CA ASN A 51 15.53 16.83 24.15
C ASN A 51 14.14 16.30 23.79
N PHE A 52 13.92 15.92 22.53
CA PHE A 52 12.71 15.24 22.08
C PHE A 52 12.52 13.93 22.87
N PHE A 53 13.51 13.05 22.96
CA PHE A 53 13.38 11.80 23.72
C PHE A 53 13.17 12.01 25.22
N LYS A 54 13.79 13.03 25.83
CA LYS A 54 13.52 13.39 27.22
C LYS A 54 12.08 13.87 27.42
N LYS A 55 11.57 14.70 26.49
CA LYS A 55 10.20 15.25 26.52
C LYS A 55 9.16 14.19 26.19
N ALA A 56 9.42 13.33 25.20
CA ALA A 56 8.53 12.26 24.77
C ALA A 56 8.50 11.07 25.75
N ASN A 57 9.55 10.89 26.56
CA ASN A 57 9.51 9.95 27.69
C ASN A 57 8.78 10.52 28.93
N GLN A 58 8.43 11.82 28.93
CA GLN A 58 7.59 12.48 29.94
C GLN A 58 6.15 12.71 29.45
N ASN A 59 5.97 12.98 28.15
CA ASN A 59 4.70 13.06 27.47
C ASN A 59 4.42 11.72 26.81
N THR A 60 3.72 10.84 27.51
CA THR A 60 3.10 9.68 26.85
C THR A 60 2.19 10.20 25.74
N PHE A 61 2.44 9.78 24.49
CA PHE A 61 1.36 9.68 23.50
C PHE A 61 0.20 9.00 24.22
N THR A 62 -0.84 9.75 24.57
CA THR A 62 -1.97 9.20 25.32
C THR A 62 -2.66 8.23 24.38
N PRO A 63 -2.65 6.92 24.67
CA PRO A 63 -3.44 5.97 23.92
C PRO A 63 -4.90 6.37 24.15
N VAL A 64 -5.56 6.85 23.10
CA VAL A 64 -6.98 7.18 23.16
C VAL A 64 -7.72 5.88 22.86
N GLY A 65 -8.08 5.13 23.90
CA GLY A 65 -8.77 3.85 23.70
C GLY A 65 -8.84 2.92 24.91
N ASN A 66 -9.89 2.10 24.97
CA ASN A 66 -10.08 1.05 25.97
C ASN A 66 -9.64 -0.32 25.39
N ASP A 67 -8.59 -0.91 25.98
CA ASP A 67 -8.28 -2.35 26.01
C ASP A 67 -8.08 -3.13 24.69
N VAL A 68 -7.53 -2.51 23.64
CA VAL A 68 -6.67 -3.27 22.70
C VAL A 68 -5.22 -3.13 23.15
N ARG A 69 -4.87 -3.79 24.27
CA ARG A 69 -3.47 -3.99 24.66
C ARG A 69 -2.81 -4.88 23.62
N VAL A 70 -2.21 -4.27 22.62
CA VAL A 70 -1.19 -4.94 21.81
C VAL A 70 0.07 -4.92 22.65
N ASP A 71 0.62 -6.09 22.98
CA ASP A 71 1.94 -6.16 23.57
C ASP A 71 2.94 -5.39 22.68
N PRO A 72 3.83 -4.58 23.28
CA PRO A 72 4.84 -3.86 22.51
C PRO A 72 5.59 -4.82 21.59
N TRP A 73 5.70 -4.43 20.32
CA TRP A 73 6.37 -5.25 19.32
C TRP A 73 7.83 -5.50 19.71
N GLN A 74 8.22 -6.77 19.76
CA GLN A 74 9.53 -7.21 20.26
C GLN A 74 10.66 -7.09 19.23
N GLY A 75 10.33 -6.84 17.96
CA GLY A 75 11.34 -6.63 16.90
C GLY A 75 11.61 -7.84 16.01
N THR A 76 11.07 -9.01 16.37
CA THR A 76 11.39 -10.30 15.72
C THR A 76 10.32 -10.77 14.75
N ASP A 77 9.06 -10.50 15.08
CA ASP A 77 7.91 -10.94 14.29
C ASP A 77 7.47 -9.85 13.31
N ARG A 78 6.63 -10.20 12.35
CA ARG A 78 6.02 -9.23 11.43
C ARG A 78 5.26 -8.16 12.23
N VAL A 79 5.37 -6.91 11.81
CA VAL A 79 4.65 -5.78 12.41
C VAL A 79 3.60 -5.25 11.45
N ASN A 80 2.38 -5.11 11.95
CA ASN A 80 1.20 -4.68 11.20
C ASN A 80 0.69 -3.35 11.76
N ILE A 81 0.62 -2.33 10.90
CA ILE A 81 0.23 -0.97 11.25
C ILE A 81 -0.99 -0.58 10.40
N LEU A 82 -2.11 -0.26 11.04
CA LEU A 82 -3.31 0.23 10.36
C LEU A 82 -3.26 1.74 10.24
N VAL A 83 -3.07 2.26 9.02
CA VAL A 83 -3.10 3.69 8.71
C VAL A 83 -4.52 4.07 8.27
N MET A 84 -5.09 5.08 8.91
CA MET A 84 -6.45 5.54 8.69
C MET A 84 -6.46 7.03 8.36
N GLY A 85 -7.07 7.37 7.22
CA GLY A 85 -7.37 8.75 6.84
C GLY A 85 -8.83 9.05 7.17
N VAL A 86 -9.08 10.07 7.99
CA VAL A 86 -10.44 10.49 8.37
C VAL A 86 -10.81 11.82 7.73
N ASP A 87 -12.10 11.96 7.42
CA ASP A 87 -12.68 13.25 7.03
C ASP A 87 -13.41 13.83 8.24
N ASN A 88 -12.81 14.84 8.87
CA ASN A 88 -13.31 15.49 10.09
C ASN A 88 -13.77 16.94 9.83
N ARG A 89 -14.20 17.26 8.60
CA ARG A 89 -14.59 18.62 8.22
C ARG A 89 -15.89 19.09 8.88
N ASN A 90 -16.76 18.17 9.28
CA ASN A 90 -18.01 18.46 9.97
C ASN A 90 -17.88 18.09 11.45
N HIS A 91 -17.80 19.09 12.33
CA HIS A 91 -17.72 18.87 13.79
C HIS A 91 -18.99 18.24 14.39
N ASP A 92 -20.10 18.22 13.64
CA ASP A 92 -21.40 17.70 14.07
C ASP A 92 -21.64 16.23 13.66
N GLU A 93 -20.76 15.64 12.85
CA GLU A 93 -20.85 14.24 12.41
C GLU A 93 -19.70 13.42 12.98
N HIS A 94 -19.97 12.14 13.30
CA HIS A 94 -18.90 11.24 13.70
C HIS A 94 -17.99 10.99 12.49
N PRO A 95 -16.68 11.28 12.59
CA PRO A 95 -15.78 11.11 11.46
C PRO A 95 -15.78 9.66 10.97
N ARG A 96 -15.76 9.46 9.65
CA ARG A 96 -15.58 8.14 9.03
C ARG A 96 -14.16 8.02 8.50
N SER A 97 -13.59 6.82 8.57
CA SER A 97 -12.29 6.54 7.96
C SER A 97 -12.46 6.24 6.47
N ASP A 98 -12.17 7.22 5.62
CA ASP A 98 -12.31 7.12 4.17
C ASP A 98 -11.13 6.42 3.50
N SER A 99 -10.03 6.26 4.22
CA SER A 99 -8.89 5.43 3.83
C SER A 99 -8.53 4.51 4.99
N MET A 100 -8.40 3.21 4.70
CA MET A 100 -7.87 2.20 5.61
C MET A 100 -6.78 1.43 4.88
N ILE A 101 -5.54 1.49 5.38
CA ILE A 101 -4.39 0.84 4.75
C ILE A 101 -3.61 0.07 5.81
N LEU A 102 -3.49 -1.24 5.62
CA LEU A 102 -2.61 -2.07 6.42
C LEU A 102 -1.20 -2.03 5.84
N VAL A 103 -0.26 -1.50 6.60
CA VAL A 103 1.18 -1.56 6.31
C VAL A 103 1.77 -2.69 7.14
N SER A 104 2.27 -3.71 6.47
CA SER A 104 2.90 -4.86 7.10
C SER A 104 4.38 -4.92 6.76
N VAL A 105 5.25 -5.16 7.75
CA VAL A 105 6.69 -5.27 7.54
C VAL A 105 7.23 -6.49 8.26
N ASP A 106 7.94 -7.34 7.52
CA ASP A 106 8.64 -8.48 8.07
C ASP A 106 10.11 -8.10 8.37
N PRO A 107 10.52 -8.06 9.66
CA PRO A 107 11.88 -7.70 10.04
C PRO A 107 12.93 -8.75 9.63
N GLN A 108 12.55 -9.99 9.34
CA GLN A 108 13.47 -11.06 8.94
C GLN A 108 13.74 -11.00 7.44
N THR A 109 12.70 -10.96 6.62
CA THR A 109 12.84 -10.93 5.15
C THR A 109 13.03 -9.53 4.58
N LYS A 110 12.84 -8.48 5.39
CA LYS A 110 12.85 -7.06 4.98
C LYS A 110 11.84 -6.74 3.88
N LYS A 111 10.80 -7.56 3.75
CA LYS A 111 9.67 -7.34 2.86
C LYS A 111 8.65 -6.45 3.55
N ALA A 112 7.94 -5.66 2.75
CA ALA A 112 6.84 -4.85 3.22
C ALA A 112 5.67 -4.94 2.25
N ASP A 113 4.47 -4.92 2.79
CA ASP A 113 3.21 -5.09 2.07
C ASP A 113 2.27 -3.94 2.44
N ILE A 114 1.65 -3.32 1.44
CA ILE A 114 0.71 -2.21 1.62
C ILE A 114 -0.65 -2.64 1.07
N LEU A 115 -1.61 -2.86 1.97
CA LEU A 115 -2.91 -3.43 1.64
C LEU A 115 -3.99 -2.38 1.88
N SER A 116 -4.56 -1.84 0.81
CA SER A 116 -5.70 -0.92 0.91
C SER A 116 -6.98 -1.70 1.14
N ILE A 117 -7.63 -1.45 2.28
CA ILE A 117 -8.90 -2.05 2.62
C ILE A 117 -10.01 -1.14 2.11
N LEU A 118 -10.91 -1.67 1.27
CA LEU A 118 -11.99 -0.87 0.72
C LEU A 118 -12.98 -0.46 1.81
N ARG A 119 -13.21 0.85 1.95
CA ARG A 119 -14.03 1.45 3.01
C ARG A 119 -15.49 0.98 3.04
N ASP A 120 -16.03 0.61 1.87
CA ASP A 120 -17.42 0.19 1.69
C ASP A 120 -17.58 -1.35 1.84
N SER A 121 -16.53 -2.07 2.25
CA SER A 121 -16.59 -3.51 2.52
C SER A 121 -17.59 -3.82 3.63
N TYR A 122 -18.62 -4.60 3.33
CA TYR A 122 -19.68 -4.97 4.26
C TYR A 122 -19.25 -6.13 5.13
N VAL A 123 -18.89 -5.84 6.38
CA VAL A 123 -18.26 -6.77 7.32
C VAL A 123 -18.97 -6.75 8.66
N THR A 124 -18.70 -7.76 9.50
CA THR A 124 -19.20 -7.78 10.87
C THR A 124 -18.34 -6.86 11.75
N ILE A 125 -18.97 -5.83 12.32
CA ILE A 125 -18.41 -4.92 13.31
C ILE A 125 -18.79 -5.43 14.72
N PRO A 126 -17.80 -5.68 15.61
CA PRO A 126 -18.06 -6.13 16.98
C PRO A 126 -19.06 -5.23 17.72
N GLY A 127 -20.12 -5.83 18.27
CA GLY A 127 -21.16 -5.11 19.00
C GLY A 127 -22.14 -4.27 18.16
N GLN A 128 -21.94 -4.15 16.84
CA GLN A 128 -22.77 -3.32 15.95
C GLN A 128 -23.47 -4.11 14.83
N GLY A 129 -23.11 -5.37 14.59
CA GLY A 129 -23.70 -6.18 13.52
C GLY A 129 -22.93 -6.01 12.21
N LYS A 130 -23.61 -6.11 11.05
CA LYS A 130 -22.97 -5.92 9.74
C LYS A 130 -23.14 -4.49 9.26
N ASP A 131 -22.05 -3.88 8.82
CA ASP A 131 -22.05 -2.56 8.20
C ASP A 131 -20.79 -2.40 7.32
N LYS A 132 -20.66 -1.27 6.62
CA LYS A 132 -19.43 -0.86 5.95
C LYS A 132 -18.29 -0.76 6.97
N ILE A 133 -17.12 -1.24 6.60
CA ILE A 133 -15.98 -1.29 7.51
C ILE A 133 -15.56 0.08 8.04
N ASN A 134 -15.78 1.16 7.28
CA ASN A 134 -15.51 2.53 7.74
C ASN A 134 -16.44 3.02 8.86
N ALA A 135 -17.64 2.44 9.00
CA ALA A 135 -18.56 2.78 10.07
C ALA A 135 -18.01 2.37 11.45
N ALA A 136 -17.11 1.38 11.51
CA ALA A 136 -16.46 0.96 12.76
C ALA A 136 -15.73 2.13 13.45
N PHE A 137 -15.11 3.03 12.67
CA PHE A 137 -14.47 4.22 13.22
C PHE A 137 -15.51 5.21 13.79
N ALA A 138 -16.63 5.40 13.11
CA ALA A 138 -17.69 6.29 13.59
C ALA A 138 -18.35 5.75 14.88
N TYR A 139 -18.51 4.42 14.99
CA TYR A 139 -19.15 3.79 16.15
C TYR A 139 -18.27 3.71 17.39
N GLY A 140 -16.96 3.47 17.22
CA GLY A 140 -16.08 3.17 18.36
C GLY A 140 -14.65 3.67 18.20
N GLY A 141 -14.42 4.61 17.29
CA GLY A 141 -13.12 5.21 17.06
C GLY A 141 -12.07 4.23 16.53
N PRO A 142 -10.78 4.56 16.72
CA PRO A 142 -9.67 3.75 16.22
C PRO A 142 -9.67 2.31 16.73
N ASP A 143 -10.06 2.08 17.98
CA ASP A 143 -10.04 0.74 18.60
C ASP A 143 -11.00 -0.22 17.92
N LEU A 144 -12.25 0.21 17.69
CA LEU A 144 -13.25 -0.62 17.05
C LEU A 144 -12.91 -0.85 15.57
N ALA A 145 -12.33 0.15 14.90
CA ALA A 145 -11.82 -0.01 13.53
C ALA A 145 -10.70 -1.06 13.47
N VAL A 146 -9.72 -0.98 14.37
CA VAL A 146 -8.64 -1.97 14.50
C VAL A 146 -9.21 -3.37 14.78
N GLN A 147 -10.14 -3.49 15.74
CA GLN A 147 -10.75 -4.78 16.06
C GLN A 147 -11.54 -5.36 14.87
N THR A 148 -12.25 -4.52 14.13
CA THR A 148 -13.00 -4.92 12.94
C THR A 148 -12.08 -5.43 11.84
N VAL A 149 -11.00 -4.70 11.52
CA VAL A 149 -10.02 -5.14 10.52
C VAL A 149 -9.33 -6.44 10.96
N ARG A 150 -8.96 -6.54 12.25
CA ARG A 150 -8.37 -7.76 12.82
C ARG A 150 -9.29 -8.97 12.64
N ASN A 151 -10.59 -8.83 12.95
CA ASN A 151 -11.56 -9.92 12.81
C ASN A 151 -11.87 -10.25 11.35
N PHE A 152 -11.92 -9.23 10.49
CA PHE A 152 -12.15 -9.38 9.06
C PHE A 152 -11.02 -10.17 8.40
N LEU A 153 -9.78 -9.71 8.57
CA LEU A 153 -8.60 -10.26 7.89
C LEU A 153 -7.90 -11.40 8.65
N GLN A 154 -8.23 -11.59 9.94
CA GLN A 154 -7.59 -12.58 10.81
C GLN A 154 -6.07 -12.41 10.88
N VAL A 155 -5.61 -11.16 10.99
CA VAL A 155 -4.19 -10.82 11.16
C VAL A 155 -4.03 -9.93 12.38
N PRO A 156 -2.93 -10.07 13.15
CA PRO A 156 -2.66 -9.16 14.25
C PRO A 156 -2.52 -7.74 13.71
N ILE A 157 -2.97 -6.76 14.48
CA ILE A 157 -2.71 -5.34 14.20
C ILE A 157 -2.01 -4.81 15.43
N ASN A 158 -0.75 -4.42 15.28
CA ASN A 158 0.10 -4.01 16.38
C ASN A 158 -0.08 -2.54 16.71
N TYR A 159 -0.15 -1.72 15.67
CA TYR A 159 -0.23 -0.28 15.80
C TYR A 159 -1.26 0.30 14.86
N TYR A 160 -1.69 1.52 15.14
CA TYR A 160 -2.48 2.30 14.22
C TYR A 160 -1.99 3.75 14.15
N MET A 161 -2.31 4.41 13.05
CA MET A 161 -2.13 5.85 12.87
C MET A 161 -3.40 6.40 12.26
N VAL A 162 -3.96 7.44 12.87
CA VAL A 162 -5.09 8.20 12.32
C VAL A 162 -4.62 9.61 12.04
N THR A 163 -4.97 10.14 10.88
CA THR A 163 -4.74 11.54 10.50
C THR A 163 -5.90 12.04 9.67
N ASP A 164 -6.18 13.34 9.75
CA ASP A 164 -7.07 14.04 8.81
C ASP A 164 -6.27 14.64 7.64
N PHE A 165 -6.93 15.46 6.81
CA PHE A 165 -6.29 16.13 5.67
C PHE A 165 -5.23 17.15 6.08
N GLN A 166 -5.46 17.90 7.15
CA GLN A 166 -4.48 18.87 7.63
C GLN A 166 -3.24 18.16 8.14
N GLY A 167 -3.42 17.10 8.93
CA GLY A 167 -2.34 16.27 9.40
C GLY A 167 -1.56 15.62 8.28
N PHE A 168 -2.26 15.10 7.27
CA PHE A 168 -1.64 14.55 6.09
C PHE A 168 -0.67 15.55 5.43
N GLU A 169 -1.12 16.79 5.18
CA GLU A 169 -0.28 17.82 4.56
C GLU A 169 0.97 18.08 5.42
N LYS A 170 0.78 18.25 6.73
CA LYS A 170 1.87 18.55 7.67
C LYS A 170 2.88 17.42 7.78
N ILE A 171 2.42 16.16 7.76
CA ILE A 171 3.31 15.00 7.81
C ILE A 171 4.18 14.94 6.56
N ILE A 172 3.59 15.12 5.37
CA ILE A 172 4.34 15.09 4.10
C ILE A 172 5.33 16.25 4.03
N ASP A 173 4.91 17.46 4.42
CA ASP A 173 5.81 18.63 4.50
C ASP A 173 6.98 18.39 5.45
N ALA A 174 6.71 17.79 6.61
CA ALA A 174 7.74 17.49 7.61
C ALA A 174 8.78 16.47 7.10
N ILE A 175 8.33 15.43 6.38
CA ILE A 175 9.23 14.47 5.71
C ILE A 175 10.08 15.17 4.63
N GLY A 176 9.60 16.30 4.12
CA GLY A 176 10.26 17.11 3.10
C GLY A 176 9.71 16.86 1.69
N GLY A 177 8.44 16.46 1.58
CA GLY A 177 7.77 16.15 0.32
C GLY A 177 8.03 14.72 -0.16
N VAL A 178 7.43 14.37 -1.30
CA VAL A 178 7.51 13.04 -1.92
C VAL A 178 7.66 13.14 -3.43
N THR A 179 8.47 12.28 -4.02
CA THR A 179 8.62 12.22 -5.48
C THR A 179 7.63 11.22 -6.10
N ILE A 180 6.75 11.70 -6.99
CA ILE A 180 5.72 10.89 -7.67
C ILE A 180 5.75 11.13 -9.17
N ASP A 181 5.60 10.06 -9.95
CA ASP A 181 5.30 10.14 -11.39
C ASP A 181 3.78 10.24 -11.57
N VAL A 182 3.29 11.47 -11.78
CA VAL A 182 1.86 11.74 -11.95
C VAL A 182 1.41 11.23 -13.32
N GLU A 183 0.42 10.33 -13.35
CA GLU A 183 0.14 9.52 -14.54
C GLU A 183 -0.48 10.32 -15.69
N LYS A 184 -1.19 11.40 -15.35
CA LYS A 184 -1.89 12.28 -16.29
C LYS A 184 -2.13 13.65 -15.66
N ASP A 185 -2.47 14.63 -16.50
CA ASP A 185 -2.96 15.91 -16.00
C ASP A 185 -4.22 15.69 -15.15
N MET A 186 -4.18 16.16 -13.90
CA MET A 186 -5.29 16.11 -12.95
C MET A 186 -5.77 17.54 -12.75
N VAL A 187 -6.93 17.85 -13.33
CA VAL A 187 -7.58 19.15 -13.19
C VAL A 187 -8.99 18.92 -12.68
N TYR A 188 -9.31 19.50 -11.54
CA TYR A 188 -10.65 19.45 -10.97
C TYR A 188 -10.85 20.68 -10.08
N THR A 189 -11.96 21.38 -10.27
CA THR A 189 -12.35 22.56 -9.51
C THR A 189 -13.69 22.26 -8.86
N ASP A 190 -13.74 22.33 -7.53
CA ASP A 190 -14.96 22.12 -6.74
C ASP A 190 -15.29 23.41 -5.98
N ASP A 191 -16.18 24.23 -6.55
CA ASP A 191 -16.83 25.42 -5.97
C ASP A 191 -15.97 26.28 -5.00
N GLY A 192 -14.66 26.41 -5.29
CA GLY A 192 -13.70 27.21 -4.52
C GLY A 192 -13.11 26.56 -3.25
N VAL A 193 -13.42 25.30 -2.94
CA VAL A 193 -12.86 24.60 -1.77
C VAL A 193 -11.60 23.81 -2.13
N TYR A 194 -11.55 23.21 -3.33
CA TYR A 194 -10.38 22.47 -3.81
C TYR A 194 -10.17 22.66 -5.32
N ASP A 195 -9.09 23.38 -5.67
CA ASP A 195 -8.55 23.39 -7.02
C ASP A 195 -7.42 22.37 -7.13
N ILE A 196 -7.70 21.21 -7.72
CA ILE A 196 -6.68 20.25 -8.11
C ILE A 196 -6.12 20.69 -9.45
N ASN A 197 -4.82 20.93 -9.49
CA ASN A 197 -4.08 21.20 -10.72
C ASN A 197 -2.69 20.56 -10.61
N LEU A 198 -2.59 19.32 -11.07
CA LEU A 198 -1.32 18.59 -11.18
C LEU A 198 -1.06 18.26 -12.63
N LYS A 199 0.18 18.48 -13.08
CA LYS A 199 0.60 18.09 -14.42
C LYS A 199 1.04 16.64 -14.46
N LYS A 200 1.01 16.02 -15.64
CA LYS A 200 1.62 14.72 -15.85
C LYS A 200 3.15 14.78 -15.67
N GLY A 201 3.72 13.71 -15.11
CA GLY A 201 5.16 13.44 -15.06
C GLY A 201 5.73 13.45 -13.64
N VAL A 202 7.03 13.14 -13.55
CA VAL A 202 7.79 13.09 -12.30
C VAL A 202 7.85 14.47 -11.67
N GLN A 203 7.28 14.59 -10.48
CA GLN A 203 7.23 15.80 -9.69
C GLN A 203 7.54 15.51 -8.23
N HIS A 204 8.12 16.50 -7.57
CA HIS A 204 8.26 16.51 -6.13
C HIS A 204 7.07 17.25 -5.54
N LEU A 205 6.22 16.53 -4.81
CA LEU A 205 4.97 17.02 -4.25
C LEU A 205 5.18 17.35 -2.76
N ASP A 206 4.87 18.59 -2.38
CA ASP A 206 4.67 18.97 -0.98
C ASP A 206 3.34 18.41 -0.45
N GLY A 207 3.00 18.67 0.82
CA GLY A 207 1.80 18.16 1.46
C GLY A 207 0.52 18.51 0.71
N LYS A 208 0.40 19.76 0.26
CA LYS A 208 -0.78 20.24 -0.48
C LYS A 208 -0.92 19.51 -1.82
N HIS A 209 0.16 19.42 -2.61
CA HIS A 209 0.13 18.75 -3.91
C HIS A 209 -0.03 17.23 -3.78
N ALA A 210 0.54 16.63 -2.73
CA ALA A 210 0.33 15.21 -2.42
C ALA A 210 -1.13 14.93 -2.04
N LEU A 211 -1.78 15.85 -1.31
CA LEU A 211 -3.19 15.71 -0.95
C LEU A 211 -4.08 15.81 -2.20
N MET A 212 -3.78 16.75 -3.11
CA MET A 212 -4.43 16.84 -4.42
C MET A 212 -4.33 15.52 -5.19
N TYR A 213 -3.14 14.91 -5.21
CA TYR A 213 -2.90 13.65 -5.93
C TYR A 213 -3.75 12.49 -5.39
N VAL A 214 -3.79 12.28 -4.07
CA VAL A 214 -4.55 11.16 -3.48
C VAL A 214 -6.05 11.40 -3.40
N ARG A 215 -6.52 12.64 -3.52
CA ARG A 215 -7.95 12.99 -3.53
C ARG A 215 -8.56 13.08 -4.92
N PHE A 216 -7.74 13.04 -5.99
CA PHE A 216 -8.26 13.11 -7.35
C PHE A 216 -9.14 11.90 -7.68
N ARG A 217 -10.41 12.17 -8.03
CA ARG A 217 -11.48 11.18 -8.26
C ARG A 217 -12.10 11.24 -9.65
N HIS A 218 -11.69 12.19 -10.50
CA HIS A 218 -12.28 12.42 -11.82
C HIS A 218 -11.74 11.43 -12.87
N ASP A 219 -11.90 10.14 -12.54
CA ASP A 219 -11.56 8.98 -13.34
C ASP A 219 -12.81 8.11 -13.50
N ALA A 220 -12.90 7.39 -14.61
CA ALA A 220 -13.98 6.43 -14.86
C ALA A 220 -14.07 5.30 -13.80
N LEU A 221 -13.05 5.12 -12.94
CA LEU A 221 -12.90 4.05 -11.94
C LEU A 221 -12.77 4.60 -10.50
N SER A 222 -13.52 5.66 -10.19
CA SER A 222 -13.27 6.65 -9.11
C SER A 222 -12.65 6.15 -7.80
N ASP A 223 -13.04 4.99 -7.24
CA ASP A 223 -12.50 4.51 -5.97
C ASP A 223 -11.26 3.60 -6.09
N TYR A 224 -11.20 2.72 -7.09
CA TYR A 224 -10.04 1.86 -7.34
C TYR A 224 -8.80 2.68 -7.71
N ALA A 225 -8.97 3.68 -8.59
CA ALA A 225 -7.89 4.57 -8.96
C ALA A 225 -7.40 5.39 -7.76
N ARG A 226 -8.31 5.75 -6.84
CA ARG A 226 -7.98 6.48 -5.60
C ARG A 226 -7.13 5.65 -4.66
N THR A 227 -7.51 4.39 -4.40
CA THR A 227 -6.73 3.50 -3.53
C THR A 227 -5.37 3.14 -4.14
N GLU A 228 -5.28 3.04 -5.46
CA GLU A 228 -3.99 2.86 -6.15
C GLU A 228 -3.04 4.05 -5.91
N ARG A 229 -3.51 5.30 -6.05
CA ARG A 229 -2.70 6.49 -5.78
C ARG A 229 -2.26 6.60 -4.33
N GLN A 230 -3.12 6.24 -3.38
CA GLN A 230 -2.74 6.20 -1.96
C GLN A 230 -1.61 5.19 -1.71
N ARG A 231 -1.65 4.01 -2.34
CA ARG A 231 -0.56 3.03 -2.26
C ARG A 231 0.72 3.52 -2.93
N LYS A 232 0.63 4.18 -4.09
CA LYS A 232 1.78 4.83 -4.76
C LYS A 232 2.42 5.89 -3.88
N LEU A 233 1.60 6.73 -3.24
CA LEU A 233 2.08 7.72 -2.28
C LEU A 233 2.83 7.06 -1.12
N LEU A 234 2.26 6.03 -0.47
CA LEU A 234 2.94 5.36 0.64
C LEU A 234 4.25 4.70 0.22
N LYS A 235 4.33 4.18 -1.01
CA LYS A 235 5.59 3.67 -1.57
C LYS A 235 6.61 4.80 -1.78
N ALA A 236 6.18 5.99 -2.21
CA ALA A 236 7.03 7.16 -2.31
C ALA A 236 7.51 7.64 -0.93
N VAL A 237 6.61 7.71 0.06
CA VAL A 237 6.95 7.99 1.47
C VAL A 237 7.99 7.00 1.98
N ALA A 238 7.81 5.70 1.73
CA ALA A 238 8.78 4.67 2.13
C ALA A 238 10.16 4.86 1.46
N ALA A 239 10.21 5.39 0.24
CA ALA A 239 11.46 5.72 -0.44
C ALA A 239 12.16 6.93 0.18
N GLU A 240 11.42 7.99 0.51
CA GLU A 240 11.97 9.18 1.19
C GLU A 240 12.46 8.85 2.61
N MET A 241 11.71 8.00 3.32
CA MET A 241 12.03 7.57 4.69
C MET A 241 13.34 6.78 4.81
N LYS A 242 13.82 6.19 3.72
CA LYS A 242 15.09 5.44 3.68
C LYS A 242 16.32 6.31 3.58
N THR A 243 16.17 7.57 3.23
CA THR A 243 17.33 8.45 3.05
C THR A 243 18.08 8.57 4.38
N PRO A 244 19.42 8.51 4.40
CA PRO A 244 20.18 8.64 5.65
C PRO A 244 19.89 9.95 6.41
N SER A 245 19.52 11.01 5.67
CA SER A 245 19.05 12.28 6.23
C SER A 245 17.77 12.17 7.03
N MET A 246 16.89 11.21 6.72
CA MET A 246 15.63 11.04 7.43
C MET A 246 15.86 10.64 8.89
N LEU A 247 16.84 9.78 9.17
CA LEU A 247 17.16 9.39 10.56
C LEU A 247 17.56 10.60 11.42
N ILE A 248 18.22 11.59 10.82
CA ILE A 248 18.60 12.84 11.49
C ILE A 248 17.38 13.76 11.68
N LYS A 249 16.52 13.87 10.66
CA LYS A 249 15.29 14.70 10.70
C LYS A 249 14.17 14.09 11.54
N LEU A 250 14.22 12.79 11.85
CA LEU A 250 13.12 12.06 12.49
C LEU A 250 12.54 12.77 13.72
N PRO A 251 13.33 13.27 14.69
CA PRO A 251 12.76 13.98 15.84
C PRO A 251 11.92 15.20 15.45
N SER A 252 12.41 16.02 14.51
CA SER A 252 11.68 17.19 14.02
C SER A 252 10.41 16.82 13.23
N VAL A 253 10.44 15.69 12.49
CA VAL A 253 9.26 15.18 11.80
C VAL A 253 8.20 14.70 12.78
N LEU A 254 8.62 13.98 13.82
CA LEU A 254 7.70 13.52 14.86
C LEU A 254 7.11 14.67 15.65
N GLU A 255 7.91 15.68 16.02
CA GLU A 255 7.41 16.87 16.70
C GLU A 255 6.42 17.67 15.83
N ALA A 256 6.67 17.77 14.52
CA ALA A 256 5.75 18.44 13.60
C ALA A 256 4.45 17.64 13.35
N ALA A 257 4.53 16.32 13.39
CA ALA A 257 3.41 15.41 13.11
C ALA A 257 2.56 15.08 14.34
N GLU A 258 3.14 15.08 15.55
CA GLU A 258 2.48 14.72 16.82
C GLU A 258 1.11 15.41 17.02
N PRO A 259 0.93 16.72 16.77
CA PRO A 259 -0.36 17.38 17.00
C PRO A 259 -1.47 16.92 16.05
N TYR A 260 -1.12 16.25 14.96
CA TYR A 260 -2.04 15.89 13.88
C TYR A 260 -2.24 14.38 13.71
N ILE A 261 -1.58 13.58 14.55
CA ILE A 261 -1.66 12.13 14.52
C ILE A 261 -2.25 11.62 15.83
N GLN A 262 -3.24 10.74 15.72
CA GLN A 262 -3.66 9.88 16.81
C GLN A 262 -3.08 8.49 16.59
N THR A 263 -2.33 7.97 17.57
CA THR A 263 -1.64 6.67 17.46
C THR A 263 -1.43 6.04 18.84
N ASN A 264 -1.32 4.71 18.87
CA ASN A 264 -0.85 3.96 20.03
C ASN A 264 0.67 3.70 20.00
N LEU A 265 1.41 4.32 19.09
CA LEU A 265 2.87 4.25 19.01
C LEU A 265 3.53 5.13 20.07
N GLY A 266 4.33 4.53 20.93
CA GLY A 266 5.23 5.27 21.80
C GLY A 266 6.47 5.77 21.04
N PRO A 267 7.18 6.79 21.56
CA PRO A 267 8.37 7.35 20.91
C PRO A 267 9.48 6.33 20.67
N LYS A 268 9.62 5.33 21.55
CA LYS A 268 10.62 4.25 21.41
C LYS A 268 10.25 3.31 20.27
N GLU A 269 8.97 2.96 20.15
CA GLU A 269 8.42 2.12 19.08
C GLU A 269 8.61 2.81 17.73
N ILE A 270 8.35 4.12 17.65
CA ILE A 270 8.57 4.90 16.43
C ILE A 270 10.02 4.83 15.97
N VAL A 271 11.00 4.98 16.86
CA VAL A 271 12.43 4.88 16.50
C VAL A 271 12.79 3.47 16.03
N LYS A 272 12.30 2.43 16.73
CA LYS A 272 12.52 1.04 16.33
C LYS A 272 11.96 0.78 14.93
N LEU A 273 10.74 1.24 14.67
CA LEU A 273 10.10 1.12 13.37
C LEU A 273 10.84 1.91 12.30
N ALA A 274 11.24 3.16 12.57
CA ALA A 274 12.03 3.94 11.63
C ALA A 274 13.33 3.20 11.25
N GLY A 275 14.03 2.65 12.24
CA GLY A 275 15.21 1.80 12.02
C GLY A 275 14.91 0.58 11.16
N LEU A 276 13.77 -0.10 11.38
CA LEU A 276 13.32 -1.20 10.52
C LEU A 276 13.02 -0.73 9.09
N PHE A 277 12.28 0.37 8.92
CA PHE A 277 11.87 0.89 7.61
C PHE A 277 13.07 1.26 6.73
N THR A 278 14.17 1.76 7.32
CA THR A 278 15.40 2.00 6.55
C THR A 278 16.00 0.74 5.91
N GLN A 279 15.68 -0.44 6.45
CA GLN A 279 16.19 -1.73 5.99
C GLN A 279 15.28 -2.44 4.99
N VAL A 280 14.02 -1.99 4.83
CA VAL A 280 13.06 -2.57 3.89
C VAL A 280 13.60 -2.53 2.48
N ASN A 281 13.33 -3.51 1.61
CA ASN A 281 13.64 -3.36 0.19
C ASN A 281 12.43 -2.74 -0.54
N THR A 282 12.57 -1.49 -1.01
CA THR A 282 11.48 -0.74 -1.65
C THR A 282 11.04 -1.34 -2.99
N SER A 283 11.94 -2.04 -3.67
CA SER A 283 11.62 -2.79 -4.89
C SER A 283 10.72 -3.99 -4.60
N ASN A 284 10.74 -4.51 -3.37
CA ASN A 284 9.95 -5.65 -2.92
C ASN A 284 8.68 -5.23 -2.18
N ILE A 285 8.31 -3.94 -2.22
CA ILE A 285 7.04 -3.49 -1.65
C ILE A 285 5.91 -3.96 -2.56
N GLN A 286 5.12 -4.91 -2.06
CA GLN A 286 3.89 -5.33 -2.71
C GLN A 286 2.74 -4.41 -2.28
N THR A 287 1.88 -4.09 -3.23
CA THR A 287 0.73 -3.23 -2.99
C THR A 287 -0.50 -3.94 -3.49
N VAL A 288 -1.48 -4.18 -2.63
CA VAL A 288 -2.70 -4.92 -2.96
C VAL A 288 -3.92 -4.19 -2.47
N GLN A 289 -5.04 -4.36 -3.16
CA GLN A 289 -6.35 -3.96 -2.66
C GLN A 289 -7.03 -5.17 -2.04
N VAL A 290 -7.67 -4.98 -0.88
CA VAL A 290 -8.37 -6.02 -0.15
C VAL A 290 -9.82 -5.55 0.11
N PRO A 291 -10.82 -6.37 -0.22
CA PRO A 291 -10.73 -7.59 -1.03
C PRO A 291 -10.25 -7.32 -2.47
N ALA A 292 -9.79 -8.38 -3.14
CA ALA A 292 -9.53 -8.35 -4.57
C ALA A 292 -10.81 -8.07 -5.35
N SER A 293 -10.70 -7.38 -6.48
CA SER A 293 -11.86 -6.93 -7.27
C SER A 293 -12.75 -8.06 -7.77
N ASP A 294 -12.19 -9.24 -8.01
CA ASP A 294 -12.91 -10.45 -8.43
C ASP A 294 -13.61 -11.18 -7.27
N SER A 295 -13.32 -10.77 -6.04
CA SER A 295 -13.86 -11.31 -4.79
C SER A 295 -14.84 -10.33 -4.13
N LEU A 296 -15.43 -9.43 -4.93
CA LEU A 296 -16.36 -8.38 -4.52
C LEU A 296 -17.66 -8.47 -5.31
N GLN A 297 -18.78 -8.31 -4.59
CA GLN A 297 -20.10 -8.14 -5.18
C GLN A 297 -20.69 -6.80 -4.73
N GLU A 298 -21.27 -6.04 -5.66
CA GLU A 298 -22.04 -4.86 -5.30
C GLU A 298 -23.39 -5.27 -4.71
N GLY A 299 -23.85 -4.52 -3.71
CA GLY A 299 -25.14 -4.77 -3.08
C GLY A 299 -25.71 -3.52 -2.40
N GLN A 300 -26.84 -3.70 -1.71
CA GLN A 300 -27.43 -2.68 -0.85
C GLN A 300 -27.54 -3.19 0.58
N SER A 301 -27.25 -2.33 1.55
CA SER A 301 -27.51 -2.60 2.96
C SER A 301 -29.04 -2.67 3.21
N PRO A 302 -29.48 -3.21 4.35
CA PRO A 302 -30.90 -3.16 4.73
C PRO A 302 -31.51 -1.75 4.71
N ASP A 303 -30.68 -0.73 4.95
CA ASP A 303 -31.07 0.69 4.96
C ASP A 303 -30.97 1.36 3.58
N GLY A 304 -30.65 0.60 2.52
CA GLY A 304 -30.60 1.06 1.14
C GLY A 304 -29.28 1.71 0.71
N GLU A 305 -28.24 1.68 1.53
CA GLU A 305 -26.93 2.20 1.14
C GLU A 305 -26.19 1.24 0.21
N SER A 306 -25.50 1.75 -0.82
CA SER A 306 -24.59 0.93 -1.64
C SER A 306 -23.44 0.35 -0.79
N ILE A 307 -23.20 -0.95 -0.90
CA ILE A 307 -22.17 -1.69 -0.17
C ILE A 307 -21.37 -2.61 -1.09
N LEU A 308 -20.18 -3.00 -0.64
CA LEU A 308 -19.35 -4.01 -1.29
C LEU A 308 -19.32 -5.28 -0.44
N ILE A 309 -19.93 -6.36 -0.90
CA ILE A 309 -19.98 -7.64 -0.17
C ILE A 309 -18.71 -8.43 -0.51
N PRO A 310 -17.81 -8.66 0.47
CA PRO A 310 -16.57 -9.39 0.24
C PRO A 310 -16.76 -10.91 0.32
N ASP A 311 -16.06 -11.67 -0.52
CA ASP A 311 -15.70 -13.04 -0.16
C ASP A 311 -14.62 -12.98 0.94
N VAL A 312 -15.05 -13.20 2.17
CA VAL A 312 -14.20 -13.12 3.37
C VAL A 312 -13.12 -14.20 3.34
N ALA A 313 -13.41 -15.39 2.83
CA ALA A 313 -12.43 -16.48 2.78
C ALA A 313 -11.33 -16.15 1.76
N ALA A 314 -11.71 -15.69 0.57
CA ALA A 314 -10.76 -15.25 -0.45
C ALA A 314 -9.92 -14.05 0.03
N ALA A 315 -10.53 -13.07 0.71
CA ALA A 315 -9.80 -11.92 1.27
C ALA A 315 -8.75 -12.37 2.31
N ARG A 316 -9.09 -13.30 3.20
CA ARG A 316 -8.14 -13.85 4.18
C ARG A 316 -7.04 -14.64 3.50
N GLN A 317 -7.37 -15.51 2.55
CA GLN A 317 -6.37 -16.29 1.81
C GLN A 317 -5.37 -15.37 1.08
N LEU A 318 -5.88 -14.32 0.42
CA LEU A 318 -5.05 -13.31 -0.23
C LEU A 318 -4.11 -12.64 0.79
N VAL A 319 -4.62 -12.16 1.91
CA VAL A 319 -3.79 -11.50 2.92
C VAL A 319 -2.75 -12.47 3.50
N HIS A 320 -3.14 -13.66 3.92
CA HIS A 320 -2.25 -14.62 4.58
C HIS A 320 -1.14 -15.11 3.65
N SER A 321 -1.44 -15.34 2.36
CA SER A 321 -0.43 -15.69 1.35
C SER A 321 0.58 -14.57 1.12
N LEU A 322 0.14 -13.30 1.08
CA LEU A 322 1.04 -12.16 0.96
C LEU A 322 1.93 -11.99 2.19
N LEU A 323 1.37 -12.19 3.39
CA LEU A 323 2.11 -12.04 4.64
C LEU A 323 3.08 -13.21 4.91
N GLY A 324 2.99 -14.31 4.15
CA GLY A 324 3.83 -15.49 4.32
C GLY A 324 3.39 -16.38 5.50
N GLU A 325 2.12 -16.28 5.89
CA GLU A 325 1.50 -17.05 6.98
C GLU A 325 0.79 -18.31 6.45
N GLU A 326 1.35 -18.94 5.41
CA GLU A 326 0.84 -20.23 4.89
C GLU A 326 1.09 -21.34 5.93
N GLY A 327 0.12 -21.53 6.81
CA GLY A 327 0.14 -22.57 7.84
C GLY A 327 -0.86 -22.38 8.99
N ALA A 328 -1.46 -21.19 9.15
CA ALA A 328 -2.38 -20.93 10.27
C ALA A 328 -3.87 -21.21 9.97
N ALA A 329 -4.26 -21.36 8.70
CA ALA A 329 -5.67 -21.49 8.29
C ALA A 329 -6.19 -22.94 8.18
N SER A 330 -5.50 -23.92 8.76
CA SER A 330 -5.92 -25.33 8.73
C SER A 330 -6.09 -25.97 10.12
N VAL A 331 -6.71 -25.27 11.08
CA VAL A 331 -7.36 -25.80 12.31
C VAL A 331 -8.29 -24.67 12.78
N SER A 332 -9.61 -24.72 12.96
CA SER A 332 -10.55 -25.74 13.45
C SER A 332 -11.91 -25.51 12.78
N ALA A 333 -12.37 -26.49 12.02
CA ALA A 333 -13.79 -26.78 11.83
C ALA A 333 -14.02 -28.14 12.48
N GLY A 334 -14.17 -28.14 13.81
CA GLY A 334 -14.40 -29.35 14.58
C GLY A 334 -13.89 -29.22 16.00
N ASP A 335 -14.71 -28.69 16.90
CA ASP A 335 -14.90 -29.22 18.26
C ASP A 335 -15.91 -28.35 19.03
N HIS A 336 -17.19 -28.65 18.80
CA HIS A 336 -18.22 -28.49 19.83
C HIS A 336 -19.07 -29.75 19.85
N ALA A 337 -18.49 -30.83 20.38
CA ALA A 337 -19.22 -31.97 20.91
C ALA A 337 -19.16 -31.91 22.44
N GLY A 338 -20.25 -31.40 23.04
CA GLY A 338 -20.54 -31.50 24.47
C GLY A 338 -22.02 -31.83 24.60
N ALA A 339 -22.30 -33.12 24.69
CA ALA A 339 -23.63 -33.73 24.64
C ALA A 339 -24.50 -33.43 25.87
N THR A 340 -25.83 -33.38 25.68
CA THR A 340 -26.77 -34.17 26.50
C THR A 340 -28.06 -34.49 25.72
N ASN A 341 -28.53 -35.73 25.90
CA ASN A 341 -29.58 -36.50 25.22
C ASN A 341 -31.03 -35.98 25.32
N GLN A 342 -31.85 -36.33 24.32
CA GLN A 342 -33.02 -37.24 24.41
C GLN A 342 -33.68 -37.41 23.02
N GLN A 343 -33.52 -38.57 22.38
CA GLN A 343 -34.56 -39.62 22.19
C GLN A 343 -35.81 -39.18 21.42
N ASN A 344 -35.97 -39.68 20.19
CA ASN A 344 -37.12 -40.51 19.82
C ASN A 344 -36.88 -41.29 18.52
N GLU A 345 -37.31 -42.55 18.59
CA GLU A 345 -37.32 -43.61 17.60
C GLU A 345 -38.37 -43.32 16.50
N ASP A 346 -38.15 -43.77 15.26
CA ASP A 346 -39.03 -44.74 14.60
C ASP A 346 -38.41 -45.26 13.29
N SER A 347 -38.96 -46.36 12.82
CA SER A 347 -38.36 -47.49 12.14
C SER A 347 -38.82 -47.60 10.69
N GLY A 348 -37.92 -48.05 9.82
CA GLY A 348 -38.29 -49.12 8.88
C GLY A 348 -38.17 -48.83 7.37
N PRO A 349 -38.05 -49.88 6.53
CA PRO A 349 -36.94 -49.94 5.60
C PRO A 349 -37.32 -50.10 4.11
N ASN A 350 -36.29 -49.87 3.28
CA ASN A 350 -36.00 -50.53 1.99
C ASN A 350 -36.86 -50.19 0.76
N GLN A 351 -36.21 -49.65 -0.29
CA GLN A 351 -36.22 -50.28 -1.63
C GLN A 351 -35.17 -49.65 -2.57
N GLN A 352 -34.48 -50.54 -3.28
CA GLN A 352 -33.59 -50.29 -4.41
C GLN A 352 -34.35 -49.72 -5.62
N ASN A 353 -33.75 -48.81 -6.39
CA ASN A 353 -33.08 -49.12 -7.67
C ASN A 353 -33.07 -47.92 -8.65
N ALA A 354 -31.96 -47.84 -9.39
CA ALA A 354 -31.79 -47.31 -10.75
C ALA A 354 -31.64 -45.79 -11.02
N ASN A 355 -30.45 -45.50 -11.57
CA ASN A 355 -30.11 -44.56 -12.65
C ASN A 355 -30.21 -43.03 -12.43
N GLY A 356 -29.07 -42.37 -12.64
CA GLY A 356 -28.99 -40.92 -12.81
C GLY A 356 -27.58 -40.35 -12.97
N SER A 357 -26.85 -40.82 -14.00
CA SER A 357 -25.81 -40.12 -14.77
C SER A 357 -24.79 -39.19 -14.06
N GLU A 358 -23.53 -39.64 -14.08
CA GLU A 358 -22.37 -38.77 -14.28
C GLU A 358 -22.58 -37.86 -15.51
N GLN A 359 -22.42 -36.55 -15.34
CA GLN A 359 -22.11 -35.65 -16.45
C GLN A 359 -20.83 -34.89 -16.14
N ASN A 360 -19.74 -35.46 -16.65
CA ASN A 360 -18.54 -34.73 -16.99
C ASN A 360 -18.75 -34.07 -18.36
N GLY A 361 -18.44 -32.78 -18.45
CA GLY A 361 -17.98 -32.07 -19.64
C GLY A 361 -18.78 -32.17 -20.95
N THR A 362 -19.57 -31.14 -21.25
CA THR A 362 -19.78 -30.62 -22.63
C THR A 362 -20.35 -29.21 -22.55
N GLY A 363 -19.60 -28.21 -23.02
CA GLY A 363 -20.08 -26.83 -23.10
C GLY A 363 -19.06 -25.81 -23.63
N MET A 364 -17.79 -26.19 -23.76
CA MET A 364 -16.72 -25.25 -24.16
C MET A 364 -16.12 -25.54 -25.56
N ALA A 365 -16.66 -26.51 -26.30
CA ALA A 365 -16.15 -26.89 -27.63
C ALA A 365 -16.87 -26.19 -28.80
N GLU A 366 -17.95 -25.42 -28.56
CA GLU A 366 -18.80 -24.87 -29.63
C GLU A 366 -18.69 -23.34 -29.82
N ALA A 367 -17.79 -22.65 -29.10
CA ALA A 367 -17.65 -21.20 -29.19
C ALA A 367 -16.73 -20.71 -30.33
N GLU A 368 -16.26 -21.60 -31.21
CA GLU A 368 -15.41 -21.20 -32.34
C GLU A 368 -16.24 -20.47 -33.42
N GLY A 369 -15.95 -19.19 -33.61
CA GLY A 369 -16.60 -18.33 -34.60
C GLY A 369 -17.72 -17.45 -34.06
N GLN A 370 -18.07 -17.56 -32.77
CA GLN A 370 -19.14 -16.79 -32.14
C GLN A 370 -18.66 -15.42 -31.66
N THR A 371 -19.55 -14.43 -31.77
CA THR A 371 -19.35 -13.10 -31.17
C THR A 371 -19.88 -13.15 -29.74
N MET A 372 -19.03 -12.83 -28.79
CA MET A 372 -19.33 -12.89 -27.35
C MET A 372 -19.21 -11.49 -26.77
N VAL A 373 -20.04 -11.20 -25.77
CA VAL A 373 -20.00 -9.95 -25.02
C VAL A 373 -19.05 -10.11 -23.85
N VAL A 374 -18.23 -9.08 -23.63
CA VAL A 374 -17.30 -9.00 -22.50
C VAL A 374 -18.08 -8.60 -21.24
N THR A 375 -18.02 -9.44 -20.20
CA THR A 375 -18.77 -9.21 -18.95
C THR A 375 -17.92 -8.55 -17.85
N GLY A 376 -16.59 -8.62 -17.96
CA GLY A 376 -15.67 -7.96 -17.02
C GLY A 376 -15.47 -6.48 -17.33
N VAL A 377 -15.41 -5.63 -16.29
CA VAL A 377 -15.24 -4.16 -16.38
C VAL A 377 -14.16 -3.75 -17.39
N TYR A 378 -12.99 -4.40 -17.31
CA TYR A 378 -12.07 -4.52 -18.44
C TYR A 378 -11.30 -5.82 -18.33
N VAL A 379 -10.91 -6.38 -19.48
CA VAL A 379 -10.14 -7.61 -19.57
C VAL A 379 -8.91 -7.35 -20.42
N ASN A 380 -7.75 -7.75 -19.91
CA ASN A 380 -6.51 -7.68 -20.67
C ASN A 380 -6.52 -8.75 -21.77
N VAL A 381 -6.21 -8.32 -22.99
CA VAL A 381 -5.95 -9.19 -24.14
C VAL A 381 -4.45 -9.38 -24.23
N ARG A 382 -4.00 -10.63 -24.22
CA ARG A 382 -2.59 -10.99 -24.08
C ARG A 382 -2.07 -11.74 -25.29
N SER A 383 -0.75 -11.76 -25.45
CA SER A 383 -0.06 -12.48 -26.53
C SER A 383 -0.21 -14.01 -26.44
N GLY A 384 -0.52 -14.55 -25.26
CA GLY A 384 -0.70 -15.98 -25.01
C GLY A 384 -1.69 -16.28 -23.88
N PRO A 385 -2.08 -17.56 -23.67
CA PRO A 385 -3.07 -17.98 -22.68
C PRO A 385 -2.48 -18.06 -21.25
N GLY A 386 -2.26 -16.92 -20.61
CA GLY A 386 -1.72 -16.84 -19.25
C GLY A 386 -1.56 -15.42 -18.70
N ILE A 387 -1.57 -15.24 -17.38
CA ILE A 387 -1.44 -13.92 -16.71
C ILE A 387 -0.02 -13.32 -16.77
N ASP A 388 0.98 -14.16 -17.04
CA ASP A 388 2.39 -13.82 -17.22
C ASP A 388 2.71 -13.30 -18.64
N GLN A 389 1.77 -13.47 -19.57
CA GLN A 389 1.94 -13.08 -20.98
C GLN A 389 1.77 -11.57 -21.18
N GLN A 390 2.47 -11.01 -22.18
CA GLN A 390 2.43 -9.57 -22.47
C GLN A 390 1.01 -9.10 -22.81
N ILE A 391 0.61 -7.96 -22.25
CA ILE A 391 -0.66 -7.31 -22.58
C ILE A 391 -0.49 -6.60 -23.94
N ILE A 392 -1.35 -6.96 -24.89
CA ILE A 392 -1.34 -6.43 -26.26
C ILE A 392 -2.61 -5.65 -26.60
N GLY A 393 -3.62 -5.71 -25.73
CA GLY A 393 -4.85 -4.94 -25.88
C GLY A 393 -5.70 -4.99 -24.61
N LYS A 394 -6.78 -4.22 -24.60
CA LYS A 394 -7.80 -4.24 -23.55
C LYS A 394 -9.18 -4.15 -24.19
N VAL A 395 -10.12 -4.90 -23.63
CA VAL A 395 -11.54 -4.83 -23.95
C VAL A 395 -12.31 -4.49 -22.69
N TYR A 396 -13.43 -3.80 -22.83
CA TYR A 396 -14.24 -3.28 -21.74
C TYR A 396 -15.58 -4.00 -21.66
N GLN A 397 -16.25 -3.90 -20.52
CA GLN A 397 -17.57 -4.49 -20.34
C GLN A 397 -18.54 -3.96 -21.39
N GLY A 398 -19.27 -4.89 -22.02
CA GLY A 398 -20.19 -4.59 -23.13
C GLY A 398 -19.52 -4.60 -24.51
N ASP A 399 -18.18 -4.59 -24.60
CA ASP A 399 -17.50 -4.79 -25.88
C ASP A 399 -17.80 -6.19 -26.42
N THR A 400 -17.82 -6.31 -27.74
CA THR A 400 -17.97 -7.60 -28.43
C THR A 400 -16.63 -8.07 -28.97
N VAL A 401 -16.32 -9.35 -28.77
CA VAL A 401 -15.14 -10.00 -29.34
C VAL A 401 -15.53 -11.26 -30.09
N LYS A 402 -14.79 -11.60 -31.14
CA LYS A 402 -14.98 -12.86 -31.85
C LYS A 402 -14.09 -13.93 -31.25
N VAL A 403 -14.67 -14.99 -30.70
CA VAL A 403 -13.92 -16.15 -30.20
C VAL A 403 -13.56 -17.04 -31.37
N VAL A 404 -12.28 -17.39 -31.51
CA VAL A 404 -11.74 -18.18 -32.63
C VAL A 404 -11.00 -19.44 -32.18
N GLY A 405 -11.06 -19.74 -30.89
CA GLY A 405 -10.48 -20.92 -30.28
C GLY A 405 -10.51 -20.81 -28.77
N SER A 406 -10.50 -21.94 -28.08
CA SER A 406 -10.40 -21.99 -26.62
C SER A 406 -9.33 -22.97 -26.20
N THR A 407 -8.74 -22.73 -25.04
CA THR A 407 -7.70 -23.57 -24.44
C THR A 407 -8.24 -24.20 -23.16
N SER A 408 -7.76 -25.40 -22.81
CA SER A 408 -8.25 -26.15 -21.64
C SER A 408 -7.94 -25.50 -20.28
N ASN A 409 -7.11 -24.45 -20.25
CA ASN A 409 -6.73 -23.71 -19.05
C ASN A 409 -7.58 -22.45 -18.80
N GLY A 410 -8.75 -22.31 -19.43
CA GLY A 410 -9.67 -21.20 -19.18
C GLY A 410 -9.36 -19.91 -19.92
N TRP A 411 -8.59 -19.98 -21.01
CA TRP A 411 -8.34 -18.84 -21.90
C TRP A 411 -8.97 -19.07 -23.28
N SER A 412 -9.55 -18.02 -23.84
CA SER A 412 -10.11 -18.00 -25.19
C SER A 412 -9.27 -17.12 -26.09
N LYS A 413 -8.97 -17.62 -27.29
CA LYS A 413 -8.37 -16.87 -28.37
C LYS A 413 -9.45 -16.01 -29.01
N VAL A 414 -9.21 -14.71 -29.08
CA VAL A 414 -10.17 -13.71 -29.53
C VAL A 414 -9.60 -12.81 -30.61
N ILE A 415 -10.49 -12.29 -31.45
CA ILE A 415 -10.22 -11.20 -32.40
C ILE A 415 -11.03 -9.99 -31.96
N LEU A 416 -10.35 -8.87 -31.76
CA LEU A 416 -10.95 -7.60 -31.37
C LEU A 416 -11.56 -6.87 -32.58
N ALA A 417 -12.35 -5.83 -32.32
CA ALA A 417 -12.97 -5.02 -33.37
C ALA A 417 -11.96 -4.34 -34.32
N ASP A 418 -10.74 -4.06 -33.85
CA ASP A 418 -9.64 -3.49 -34.64
C ASP A 418 -8.82 -4.55 -35.42
N GLY A 419 -9.20 -5.83 -35.32
CA GLY A 419 -8.51 -6.96 -35.95
C GLY A 419 -7.36 -7.56 -35.14
N THR A 420 -7.03 -7.00 -33.96
CA THR A 420 -6.00 -7.54 -33.07
C THR A 420 -6.38 -8.94 -32.59
N GLN A 421 -5.47 -9.90 -32.73
CA GLN A 421 -5.65 -11.26 -32.22
C GLN A 421 -4.89 -11.45 -30.91
N GLY A 422 -5.54 -12.06 -29.92
CA GLY A 422 -4.91 -12.35 -28.64
C GLY A 422 -5.70 -13.35 -27.81
N TYR A 423 -5.37 -13.45 -26.53
CA TYR A 423 -6.02 -14.34 -25.57
C TYR A 423 -6.58 -13.54 -24.41
N MET A 424 -7.79 -13.88 -23.97
CA MET A 424 -8.40 -13.34 -22.77
C MET A 424 -9.03 -14.47 -21.94
N ALA A 425 -9.23 -14.25 -20.65
CA ALA A 425 -9.80 -15.26 -19.77
C ALA A 425 -11.27 -15.54 -20.16
N SER A 426 -11.60 -16.81 -20.40
CA SER A 426 -12.90 -17.25 -20.95
C SER A 426 -14.07 -16.93 -20.03
N GLN A 427 -13.84 -16.84 -18.72
CA GLN A 427 -14.87 -16.52 -17.72
C GLN A 427 -15.51 -15.13 -17.92
N PHE A 428 -14.86 -14.25 -18.68
CA PHE A 428 -15.38 -12.91 -18.99
C PHE A 428 -16.11 -12.85 -20.35
N LEU A 429 -16.39 -14.00 -20.96
CA LEU A 429 -17.11 -14.09 -22.22
C LEU A 429 -18.48 -14.71 -21.98
N GLN A 430 -19.51 -13.99 -22.42
CA GLN A 430 -20.88 -14.49 -22.40
C GLN A 430 -21.46 -14.46 -23.82
N ALA A 431 -22.18 -15.52 -24.18
CA ALA A 431 -22.92 -15.55 -25.44
C ALA A 431 -23.95 -14.43 -25.43
N GLN A 432 -24.07 -13.76 -26.57
CA GLN A 432 -24.98 -12.64 -26.73
C GLN A 432 -26.45 -13.04 -26.59
#